data_AF-A0A2E3DCJ1-F1
#
_entry.id   AF-A0A2E3DCJ1-F1
#
_cell.length_a   1.000
_cell.length_b   1.000
_cell.length_c   1.000
_cell.angle_alpha   90.00
_cell.angle_beta   90.00
_cell.angle_gamma   90.00
#
_symmetry.space_group_name_H-M   'P 1'
#
loop_
_entity.id
_entity.type
_entity.pdbx_description
1 polymer ?
#
loop_
_entity_poly.entity_id
_entity_poly.type
_entity_poly.pdbx_seq_one_letter_code
_entity_poly.pdbx_strand_id
1 'polypeptide(L)'
;MVAKAEIHQSEITTSSGLQVELINLGATITSIKLPMKSGTRNVVLSYPEPKMYQKDNYFLGSTCGRYAGRIGHGRFNLAGKLVNLETLSGSGPHTLHGGPIGFSRRKWKLDPQMSLQRAEFRLSSKHGEQGFPGNLKVKVRYEVFDSMKLVIDFFAKTDMPTIVNLANHSYFNLDGDAKDIRNHYLCLNADEYTIQDASLLPTGEIRSVENSPFDLREPDLLRNQISELKTSSGSSGFDHNFVLRNGSDNLREAAELTSSKKDLTMRIFTNQPGLQLYTGQYLKEPFGEWSGLCLETQAFPDSPNQPDFPFSILEPGQIYRKKTVFSFEF
;
A
#
# COMPACT_ATOMS: atom_id res chain seq x y z
N MET A 1 12.38 3.03 -31.59
CA MET A 1 13.44 2.75 -30.58
C MET A 1 13.17 3.59 -29.36
N VAL A 2 12.55 3.03 -28.31
CA VAL A 2 12.40 3.72 -27.03
C VAL A 2 13.74 3.59 -26.33
N ALA A 3 14.44 4.69 -26.06
CA ALA A 3 15.62 4.66 -25.20
C ALA A 3 15.26 3.83 -23.96
N LYS A 4 16.05 2.78 -23.66
CA LYS A 4 15.88 1.99 -22.43
C LYS A 4 16.12 2.95 -21.26
N ALA A 5 15.07 3.64 -20.83
CA ALA A 5 15.18 4.62 -19.77
C ALA A 5 15.76 3.93 -18.52
N GLU A 6 16.76 4.52 -17.91
CA GLU A 6 17.49 3.93 -16.81
C GLU A 6 16.60 3.84 -15.55
N ILE A 7 16.83 2.82 -14.72
CA ILE A 7 16.26 2.81 -13.36
C ILE A 7 17.18 3.67 -12.52
N HIS A 8 16.65 4.80 -12.04
CA HIS A 8 17.37 5.70 -11.16
C HIS A 8 17.07 5.33 -9.71
N GLN A 9 18.13 5.17 -8.93
CA GLN A 9 18.09 5.01 -7.49
C GLN A 9 18.22 6.36 -6.80
N SER A 10 17.58 6.49 -5.65
CA SER A 10 17.66 7.63 -4.74
C SER A 10 17.75 7.10 -3.33
N GLU A 11 18.42 7.84 -2.46
CA GLU A 11 18.48 7.55 -1.04
C GLU A 11 18.08 8.81 -0.27
N ILE A 12 17.31 8.62 0.80
CA ILE A 12 17.06 9.64 1.80
C ILE A 12 17.47 9.10 3.17
N THR A 13 18.10 9.94 3.98
CA THR A 13 18.75 9.57 5.24
C THR A 13 18.62 10.68 6.28
N THR A 14 18.72 10.30 7.54
CA THR A 14 18.67 11.20 8.71
C THR A 14 19.97 11.10 9.49
N SER A 15 20.28 12.11 10.29
CA SER A 15 21.47 12.07 11.18
C SER A 15 21.33 10.98 12.26
N SER A 16 20.10 10.66 12.62
CA SER A 16 19.75 9.59 13.56
C SER A 16 19.99 8.17 13.02
N GLY A 17 20.18 7.99 11.71
CA GLY A 17 20.53 6.71 11.08
C GLY A 17 19.39 5.99 10.34
N LEU A 18 18.17 6.54 10.30
CA LEU A 18 17.12 6.06 9.39
C LEU A 18 17.52 6.36 7.95
N GLN A 19 17.57 5.33 7.11
CA GLN A 19 17.90 5.39 5.68
C GLN A 19 16.80 4.70 4.85
N VAL A 20 16.36 5.31 3.77
CA VAL A 20 15.35 4.76 2.85
C VAL A 20 15.87 4.84 1.43
N GLU A 21 15.89 3.69 0.76
CA GLU A 21 16.29 3.59 -0.65
C GLU A 21 15.05 3.51 -1.53
N LEU A 22 15.10 4.20 -2.67
CA LEU A 22 13.99 4.44 -3.56
C LEU A 22 14.42 4.24 -5.01
N ILE A 23 13.53 3.76 -5.86
CA ILE A 23 13.73 3.74 -7.32
C ILE A 23 12.62 4.45 -8.07
N ASN A 24 12.94 5.00 -9.24
CA ASN A 24 11.97 5.73 -10.06
C ASN A 24 10.91 4.85 -10.73
N LEU A 25 11.19 3.57 -10.95
CA LEU A 25 10.18 2.60 -11.37
C LEU A 25 9.19 2.41 -10.21
N GLY A 26 7.91 2.67 -10.44
CA GLY A 26 6.87 2.56 -9.41
C GLY A 26 6.96 3.59 -8.28
N ALA A 27 7.94 4.51 -8.33
CA ALA A 27 8.34 5.31 -7.17
C ALA A 27 8.51 4.42 -5.92
N THR A 28 9.22 3.31 -6.09
CA THR A 28 9.22 2.16 -5.19
C THR A 28 10.20 2.34 -4.05
N ILE A 29 9.78 1.96 -2.83
CA ILE A 29 10.69 1.74 -1.69
C ILE A 29 11.39 0.40 -1.88
N THR A 30 12.72 0.44 -1.97
CA THR A 30 13.55 -0.78 -2.07
C THR A 30 14.15 -1.20 -0.75
N SER A 31 14.28 -0.27 0.21
CA SER A 31 14.78 -0.57 1.55
C SER A 31 14.34 0.48 2.56
N ILE A 32 14.10 0.05 3.81
CA ILE A 32 13.95 0.92 4.99
C ILE A 32 14.91 0.37 6.05
N LYS A 33 16.03 1.08 6.26
CA LYS A 33 17.14 0.68 7.11
C LYS A 33 17.09 1.44 8.42
N LEU A 34 17.05 0.69 9.53
CA LEU A 34 17.00 1.23 10.89
C LEU A 34 18.30 0.94 11.65
N PRO A 35 18.78 1.89 12.48
CA PRO A 35 19.97 1.72 13.30
C PRO A 35 19.64 0.90 14.56
N MET A 36 19.80 -0.43 14.49
CA MET A 36 19.63 -1.30 15.65
C MET A 36 20.93 -1.35 16.47
N LYS A 37 20.83 -1.83 17.72
CA LYS A 37 22.02 -2.11 18.57
C LYS A 37 23.03 -3.06 17.90
N SER A 38 22.56 -3.98 17.06
CA SER A 38 23.38 -4.96 16.33
C SER A 38 23.86 -4.48 14.95
N GLY A 39 23.66 -3.21 14.63
CA GLY A 39 23.92 -2.65 13.29
C GLY A 39 22.63 -2.34 12.54
N THR A 40 22.72 -2.17 11.22
CA THR A 40 21.57 -1.77 10.40
C THR A 40 20.65 -2.94 10.08
N ARG A 41 19.34 -2.77 10.25
CA ARG A 41 18.30 -3.74 9.87
C ARG A 41 17.41 -3.17 8.77
N ASN A 42 17.31 -3.85 7.63
CA ASN A 42 16.29 -3.54 6.62
C ASN A 42 14.96 -4.18 7.03
N VAL A 43 13.87 -3.41 7.09
CA VAL A 43 12.57 -3.89 7.60
C VAL A 43 11.50 -4.10 6.54
N VAL A 44 11.89 -4.09 5.27
CA VAL A 44 11.02 -4.43 4.14
C VAL A 44 11.68 -5.48 3.26
N LEU A 45 10.87 -6.33 2.62
CA LEU A 45 11.35 -7.21 1.58
C LEU A 45 11.91 -6.40 0.41
N SER A 46 12.99 -6.89 -0.19
CA SER A 46 13.71 -6.21 -1.26
C SER A 46 14.29 -7.21 -2.25
N TYR A 47 14.29 -6.85 -3.54
CA TYR A 47 15.11 -7.58 -4.50
C TYR A 47 16.60 -7.22 -4.34
N PRO A 48 17.54 -8.14 -4.60
CA PRO A 48 18.97 -7.85 -4.54
C PRO A 48 19.42 -6.77 -5.53
N GLU A 49 18.75 -6.64 -6.68
CA GLU A 49 19.10 -5.67 -7.71
C GLU A 49 17.87 -4.87 -8.18
N PRO A 50 17.97 -3.53 -8.32
CA PRO A 50 16.89 -2.67 -8.81
C PRO A 50 16.27 -3.12 -10.13
N LYS A 51 17.06 -3.71 -11.04
CA LYS A 51 16.58 -4.20 -12.33
C LYS A 51 15.52 -5.30 -12.22
N MET A 52 15.51 -6.05 -11.11
CA MET A 52 14.56 -7.14 -10.88
C MET A 52 13.13 -6.64 -10.69
N TYR A 53 12.95 -5.40 -10.21
CA TYR A 53 11.62 -4.78 -10.08
C TYR A 53 10.89 -4.62 -11.42
N GLN A 54 11.58 -4.69 -12.57
CA GLN A 54 10.91 -4.71 -13.89
C GLN A 54 10.09 -5.98 -14.12
N LYS A 55 10.41 -7.07 -13.41
CA LYS A 55 9.75 -8.38 -13.49
C LYS A 55 8.99 -8.72 -12.21
N ASP A 56 8.88 -7.77 -11.28
CA ASP A 56 8.17 -7.94 -10.02
C ASP A 56 6.69 -8.25 -10.29
N ASN A 57 6.16 -9.30 -9.67
CA ASN A 57 4.75 -9.67 -9.75
C ASN A 57 4.00 -9.40 -8.43
N TYR A 58 4.68 -8.87 -7.41
CA TYR A 58 4.14 -8.72 -6.06
C TYR A 58 3.83 -7.27 -5.69
N PHE A 59 4.09 -6.31 -6.59
CA PHE A 59 3.98 -4.86 -6.35
C PHE A 59 4.93 -4.35 -5.27
N LEU A 60 6.01 -5.10 -5.01
CA LEU A 60 6.89 -4.93 -3.85
C LEU A 60 7.32 -3.46 -3.67
N GLY A 61 6.91 -2.84 -2.57
CA GLY A 61 7.29 -1.46 -2.19
C GLY A 61 6.77 -0.35 -3.11
N SER A 62 5.99 -0.69 -4.13
CA SER A 62 5.63 0.21 -5.22
C SER A 62 4.44 1.10 -4.87
N THR A 63 4.34 2.25 -5.55
CA THR A 63 3.11 3.07 -5.52
C THR A 63 2.07 2.45 -6.45
N CYS A 64 0.96 1.98 -5.89
CA CYS A 64 -0.17 1.42 -6.62
C CYS A 64 -1.17 2.53 -7.01
N GLY A 65 -1.68 2.48 -8.24
CA GLY A 65 -2.58 3.50 -8.79
C GLY A 65 -2.83 3.31 -10.29
N ARG A 66 -3.76 4.01 -10.94
CA ARG A 66 -4.54 5.16 -10.46
C ARG A 66 -5.54 4.83 -9.35
N TYR A 67 -5.93 3.56 -9.23
CA TYR A 67 -6.74 3.04 -8.13
C TYR A 67 -6.09 1.79 -7.52
N ALA A 68 -5.68 1.86 -6.25
CA ALA A 68 -5.17 0.75 -5.47
C ALA A 68 -6.30 -0.19 -5.01
N GLY A 69 -6.03 -1.49 -4.92
CA GLY A 69 -7.04 -2.53 -4.73
C GLY A 69 -7.77 -2.91 -6.02
N ARG A 70 -8.92 -3.55 -5.88
CA ARG A 70 -9.76 -4.04 -6.98
C ARG A 70 -10.86 -3.03 -7.37
N ILE A 71 -11.22 -3.00 -8.66
CA ILE A 71 -12.48 -2.47 -9.18
C ILE A 71 -13.25 -3.61 -9.86
N GLY A 72 -14.48 -3.83 -9.40
CA GLY A 72 -15.42 -4.86 -9.83
C GLY A 72 -15.60 -4.88 -11.34
N HIS A 73 -15.38 -6.06 -11.96
CA HIS A 73 -15.53 -6.27 -13.40
C HIS A 73 -14.78 -5.26 -14.30
N GLY A 74 -13.73 -4.60 -13.76
CA GLY A 74 -12.97 -3.58 -14.47
C GLY A 74 -13.84 -2.43 -14.96
N ARG A 75 -14.86 -2.02 -14.20
CA ARG A 75 -15.76 -0.94 -14.62
C ARG A 75 -16.39 -0.22 -13.43
N PHE A 76 -16.80 1.02 -13.65
CA PHE A 76 -17.55 1.80 -12.67
C PHE A 76 -18.42 2.85 -13.36
N ASN A 77 -19.37 3.44 -12.62
CA ASN A 77 -20.22 4.52 -13.12
C ASN A 77 -19.61 5.89 -12.79
N LEU A 78 -19.53 6.77 -13.77
CA LEU A 78 -19.15 8.17 -13.60
C LEU A 78 -20.22 9.07 -14.22
N ALA A 79 -20.98 9.78 -13.37
CA ALA A 79 -22.05 10.68 -13.80
C ALA A 79 -23.04 10.05 -14.80
N GLY A 80 -23.47 8.82 -14.52
CA GLY A 80 -24.41 8.06 -15.37
C GLY A 80 -23.76 7.33 -16.54
N LYS A 81 -22.45 7.50 -16.78
CA LYS A 81 -21.73 6.83 -17.87
C LYS A 81 -20.90 5.68 -17.33
N LEU A 82 -21.02 4.52 -17.98
CA LEU A 82 -20.18 3.36 -17.68
C LEU A 82 -18.77 3.59 -18.22
N VAL A 83 -17.77 3.55 -17.33
CA VAL A 83 -16.34 3.60 -17.66
C VAL A 83 -15.79 2.18 -17.57
N ASN A 84 -15.11 1.73 -18.62
CA ASN A 84 -14.39 0.45 -18.64
C ASN A 84 -12.90 0.69 -18.42
N LEU A 85 -12.28 -0.15 -17.60
CA LEU A 85 -10.89 -0.15 -17.23
C LEU A 85 -10.22 -1.44 -17.73
N GLU A 86 -8.91 -1.37 -17.93
CA GLU A 86 -8.12 -2.55 -18.29
C GLU A 86 -8.05 -3.53 -17.12
N THR A 87 -8.25 -4.82 -17.39
CA THR A 87 -8.15 -5.89 -16.38
C THR A 87 -6.76 -6.51 -16.38
N LEU A 88 -6.31 -7.02 -15.23
CA LEU A 88 -4.98 -7.62 -15.09
C LEU A 88 -5.09 -9.14 -15.14
N SER A 89 -4.19 -9.80 -15.87
CA SER A 89 -4.11 -11.26 -15.88
C SER A 89 -3.84 -11.78 -14.46
N GLY A 90 -4.63 -12.76 -14.02
CA GLY A 90 -4.56 -13.29 -12.65
C GLY A 90 -5.49 -12.60 -11.65
N SER A 91 -6.12 -11.48 -11.99
CA SER A 91 -7.17 -10.84 -11.17
C SER A 91 -8.59 -11.08 -11.67
N GLY A 92 -8.79 -12.16 -12.44
CA GLY A 92 -10.10 -12.49 -13.02
C GLY A 92 -10.67 -11.35 -13.89
N PRO A 93 -11.98 -11.03 -13.78
CA PRO A 93 -12.58 -9.94 -14.53
C PRO A 93 -12.32 -8.55 -13.90
N HIS A 94 -11.55 -8.44 -12.82
CA HIS A 94 -11.37 -7.19 -12.08
C HIS A 94 -10.15 -6.41 -12.57
N THR A 95 -10.20 -5.08 -12.45
CA THR A 95 -9.00 -4.25 -12.51
C THR A 95 -8.33 -4.29 -11.14
N LEU A 96 -7.04 -4.61 -11.08
CA LEU A 96 -6.24 -4.63 -9.85
C LEU A 96 -5.10 -3.61 -9.95
N HIS A 97 -4.94 -2.78 -8.91
CA HIS A 97 -3.86 -1.78 -8.78
C HIS A 97 -3.67 -0.88 -10.02
N GLY A 98 -4.77 -0.50 -10.67
CA GLY A 98 -4.78 0.38 -11.83
C GLY A 98 -4.52 -0.27 -13.18
N GLY A 99 -4.48 -1.61 -13.25
CA GLY A 99 -4.43 -2.38 -14.49
C GLY A 99 -3.03 -2.86 -14.90
N PRO A 100 -2.90 -3.53 -16.06
CA PRO A 100 -1.65 -4.12 -16.58
C PRO A 100 -0.42 -3.21 -16.55
N ILE A 101 -0.61 -1.91 -16.81
CA ILE A 101 0.46 -0.90 -16.81
C ILE A 101 0.09 0.23 -15.83
N GLY A 102 -0.38 -0.16 -14.65
CA GLY A 102 -0.62 0.73 -13.52
C GLY A 102 0.66 1.44 -13.03
N PHE A 103 0.51 2.29 -12.02
CA PHE A 103 1.56 3.20 -11.56
C PHE A 103 2.82 2.51 -11.05
N SER A 104 2.70 1.29 -10.53
CA SER A 104 3.81 0.43 -10.08
C SER A 104 4.74 0.00 -11.24
N ARG A 105 4.22 -0.06 -12.47
CA ARG A 105 4.97 -0.46 -13.68
C ARG A 105 5.57 0.73 -14.42
N ARG A 106 5.26 1.95 -14.01
CA ARG A 106 5.64 3.17 -14.72
C ARG A 106 6.94 3.74 -14.16
N LYS A 107 7.74 4.34 -15.04
CA LYS A 107 8.89 5.16 -14.63
C LYS A 107 8.41 6.55 -14.29
N TRP A 108 8.58 6.92 -13.04
CA TRP A 108 8.30 8.26 -12.56
C TRP A 108 9.49 9.16 -12.82
N LYS A 109 9.22 10.45 -13.03
CA LYS A 109 10.27 11.46 -13.10
C LYS A 109 10.67 11.84 -11.68
N LEU A 110 11.94 11.71 -11.35
CA LEU A 110 12.51 12.22 -10.11
C LEU A 110 12.52 13.75 -10.16
N ASP A 111 12.04 14.40 -9.12
CA ASP A 111 12.08 15.86 -9.02
C ASP A 111 13.53 16.32 -8.75
N PRO A 112 14.03 17.38 -9.40
CA PRO A 112 15.39 17.86 -9.17
C PRO A 112 15.59 18.51 -7.79
N GLN A 113 14.53 18.94 -7.09
CA GLN A 113 14.60 19.58 -5.78
C GLN A 113 14.55 18.55 -4.65
N MET A 114 15.51 17.62 -4.66
CA MET A 114 15.72 16.66 -3.59
C MET A 114 16.58 17.25 -2.48
N SER A 115 16.53 16.61 -1.32
CA SER A 115 17.47 16.83 -0.22
C SER A 115 17.88 15.49 0.37
N LEU A 116 18.85 15.50 1.29
CA LEU A 116 19.23 14.30 2.02
C LEU A 116 18.05 13.64 2.74
N GLN A 117 17.02 14.39 3.15
CA GLN A 117 15.88 13.85 3.90
C GLN A 117 14.60 13.72 3.06
N ARG A 118 14.62 14.11 1.77
CA ARG A 118 13.39 14.20 0.97
C ARG A 118 13.61 13.87 -0.51
N ALA A 119 12.78 12.98 -1.03
CA ALA A 119 12.66 12.67 -2.45
C ALA A 119 11.22 12.88 -2.93
N GLU A 120 11.04 13.32 -4.18
CA GLU A 120 9.72 13.48 -4.80
C GLU A 120 9.73 12.88 -6.20
N PHE A 121 8.72 12.08 -6.51
CA PHE A 121 8.53 11.46 -7.82
C PHE A 121 7.24 11.98 -8.44
N ARG A 122 7.25 12.19 -9.76
CA ARG A 122 6.11 12.72 -10.52
C ARG A 122 5.75 11.82 -11.69
N LEU A 123 4.45 11.64 -11.93
CA LEU A 123 3.91 10.91 -13.07
C LEU A 123 2.77 11.71 -13.70
N SER A 124 2.70 11.68 -15.03
CA SER A 124 1.53 12.17 -15.77
C SER A 124 0.86 10.97 -16.43
N SER A 125 -0.39 10.73 -16.04
CA SER A 125 -1.24 9.67 -16.59
C SER A 125 -2.26 10.32 -17.50
N LYS A 126 -2.27 9.96 -18.79
CA LYS A 126 -3.12 10.63 -19.78
C LYS A 126 -4.59 10.21 -19.64
N HIS A 127 -5.49 11.02 -20.18
CA HIS A 127 -6.87 10.61 -20.39
C HIS A 127 -6.95 9.31 -21.19
N GLY A 128 -7.77 8.36 -20.74
CA GLY A 128 -7.97 7.04 -21.35
C GLY A 128 -6.87 6.03 -21.03
N GLU A 129 -5.82 6.42 -20.31
CA GLU A 129 -4.76 5.50 -19.92
C GLU A 129 -5.29 4.44 -18.95
N GLN A 130 -5.18 3.16 -19.31
CA GLN A 130 -5.81 2.02 -18.61
C GLN A 130 -7.35 2.16 -18.47
N GLY A 131 -7.97 2.99 -19.32
CA GLY A 131 -9.41 3.29 -19.30
C GLY A 131 -9.83 4.46 -18.39
N PHE A 132 -8.93 5.01 -17.58
CA PHE A 132 -9.30 6.08 -16.63
C PHE A 132 -9.55 7.44 -17.32
N PRO A 133 -10.65 8.15 -17.01
CA PRO A 133 -10.92 9.47 -17.57
C PRO A 133 -10.02 10.55 -16.94
N GLY A 134 -9.84 11.68 -17.65
CA GLY A 134 -8.98 12.79 -17.22
C GLY A 134 -7.47 12.55 -17.29
N ASN A 135 -6.74 13.59 -17.68
CA ASN A 135 -5.31 13.65 -17.46
C ASN A 135 -5.06 13.87 -15.97
N LEU A 136 -4.26 13.01 -15.36
CA LEU A 136 -3.91 13.08 -13.95
C LEU A 136 -2.42 13.40 -13.80
N LYS A 137 -2.12 14.49 -13.09
CA LYS A 137 -0.78 14.79 -12.61
C LYS A 137 -0.67 14.30 -11.18
N VAL A 138 0.23 13.34 -10.96
CA VAL A 138 0.43 12.69 -9.67
C VAL A 138 1.84 12.95 -9.18
N LYS A 139 1.99 13.14 -7.88
CA LYS A 139 3.29 13.11 -7.22
C LYS A 139 3.22 12.34 -5.92
N VAL A 140 4.30 11.62 -5.61
CA VAL A 140 4.52 11.03 -4.29
C VAL A 140 5.79 11.65 -3.72
N ARG A 141 5.72 12.04 -2.45
CA ARG A 141 6.84 12.58 -1.69
C ARG A 141 7.16 11.62 -0.56
N TYR A 142 8.44 11.30 -0.45
CA TYR A 142 9.03 10.55 0.65
C TYR A 142 9.88 11.53 1.47
N GLU A 143 9.69 11.54 2.78
CA GLU A 143 10.44 12.38 3.70
C GLU A 143 10.78 11.61 4.97
N VAL A 144 12.02 11.71 5.42
CA VAL A 144 12.50 11.07 6.65
C VAL A 144 12.87 12.11 7.69
N PHE A 145 12.68 11.78 8.96
CA PHE A 145 12.92 12.67 10.10
C PHE A 145 13.77 11.99 11.17
N ASP A 146 14.61 12.75 11.88
CA ASP A 146 15.45 12.25 12.97
C ASP A 146 14.67 11.58 14.12
N SER A 147 13.36 11.80 14.20
CA SER A 147 12.46 11.08 15.12
C SER A 147 12.06 9.69 14.61
N MET A 148 12.86 9.04 13.77
CA MET A 148 12.61 7.71 13.19
C MET A 148 11.27 7.61 12.44
N LYS A 149 10.93 8.65 11.66
CA LYS A 149 9.69 8.67 10.88
C LYS A 149 9.97 8.71 9.38
N LEU A 150 9.27 7.86 8.64
CA LEU A 150 9.11 7.95 7.18
C LEU A 150 7.69 8.45 6.88
N VAL A 151 7.58 9.56 6.16
CA VAL A 151 6.31 10.12 5.69
C VAL A 151 6.19 9.90 4.18
N ILE A 152 5.06 9.35 3.76
CA ILE A 152 4.63 9.25 2.36
C ILE A 152 3.44 10.19 2.16
N ASP A 153 3.61 11.15 1.25
CA ASP A 153 2.61 12.15 0.90
C ASP A 153 2.23 12.02 -0.58
N PHE A 154 1.00 11.56 -0.85
CA PHE A 154 0.45 11.46 -2.19
C PHE A 154 -0.34 12.70 -2.57
N PHE A 155 -0.14 13.21 -3.78
CA PHE A 155 -0.94 14.29 -4.34
C PHE A 155 -1.37 13.98 -5.77
N ALA A 156 -2.61 14.34 -6.12
CA ALA A 156 -3.06 14.29 -7.50
C ALA A 156 -3.96 15.48 -7.87
N LYS A 157 -3.88 15.89 -9.14
CA LYS A 157 -4.78 16.87 -9.77
C LYS A 157 -5.22 16.35 -11.13
N THR A 158 -6.47 16.61 -11.47
CA THR A 158 -7.09 16.17 -12.73
C THR A 158 -7.62 17.38 -13.52
N ASP A 159 -7.81 17.20 -14.83
CA ASP A 159 -8.53 18.14 -15.69
C ASP A 159 -9.95 17.67 -16.06
N MET A 160 -10.34 16.45 -15.65
CA MET A 160 -11.70 15.91 -15.77
C MET A 160 -12.05 15.08 -14.53
N PRO A 161 -13.34 14.94 -14.17
CA PRO A 161 -13.79 14.06 -13.10
C PRO A 161 -13.18 12.66 -13.25
N THR A 162 -12.60 12.09 -12.18
CA THR A 162 -11.98 10.76 -12.22
C THR A 162 -11.88 10.13 -10.83
N ILE A 163 -11.59 8.82 -10.77
CA ILE A 163 -11.36 8.10 -9.52
C ILE A 163 -9.87 8.04 -9.21
N VAL A 164 -9.49 8.23 -7.95
CA VAL A 164 -8.10 8.13 -7.47
C VAL A 164 -8.07 7.45 -6.11
N ASN A 165 -7.26 6.41 -5.99
CA ASN A 165 -6.91 5.77 -4.74
C ASN A 165 -5.45 5.33 -4.82
N LEU A 166 -4.58 5.86 -3.97
CA LEU A 166 -3.14 5.61 -4.01
C LEU A 166 -2.68 4.99 -2.70
N ALA A 167 -1.83 3.98 -2.82
CA ALA A 167 -1.23 3.25 -1.71
C ALA A 167 0.22 2.89 -2.01
N ASN A 168 1.01 2.64 -0.96
CA ASN A 168 2.32 2.01 -1.08
C ASN A 168 2.21 0.54 -0.65
N HIS A 169 2.75 -0.36 -1.46
CA HIS A 169 2.62 -1.81 -1.29
C HIS A 169 3.92 -2.45 -0.74
N SER A 170 4.52 -1.82 0.27
CA SER A 170 5.70 -2.39 0.96
C SER A 170 5.33 -3.62 1.78
N TYR A 171 6.16 -4.65 1.68
CA TYR A 171 6.08 -5.86 2.49
C TYR A 171 7.01 -5.71 3.68
N PHE A 172 6.47 -5.50 4.87
CA PHE A 172 7.20 -5.34 6.10
C PHE A 172 7.59 -6.67 6.73
N ASN A 173 8.79 -6.69 7.28
CA ASN A 173 9.31 -7.72 8.16
C ASN A 173 10.27 -7.06 9.15
N LEU A 174 9.78 -6.75 10.35
CA LEU A 174 10.53 -5.98 11.36
C LEU A 174 11.71 -6.76 11.98
N ASP A 175 11.78 -8.08 11.75
CA ASP A 175 12.93 -8.87 12.16
C ASP A 175 14.06 -8.79 11.10
N GLY A 176 13.73 -8.38 9.88
CA GLY A 176 14.63 -8.16 8.76
C GLY A 176 14.96 -9.42 7.98
N ASP A 177 15.57 -10.41 8.62
CA ASP A 177 16.01 -11.67 7.99
C ASP A 177 15.12 -12.88 8.29
N ALA A 178 14.09 -12.69 9.13
CA ALA A 178 13.15 -13.76 9.45
C ALA A 178 12.38 -14.21 8.20
N LYS A 179 12.05 -15.50 8.15
CA LYS A 179 11.29 -16.08 7.03
C LYS A 179 9.78 -16.16 7.28
N ASP A 180 9.32 -15.75 8.47
CA ASP A 180 7.92 -15.95 8.89
C ASP A 180 7.43 -14.78 9.76
N ILE A 181 6.62 -13.90 9.17
CA ILE A 181 6.02 -12.74 9.83
C ILE A 181 4.89 -13.08 10.79
N ARG A 182 4.44 -14.34 10.83
CA ARG A 182 3.33 -14.73 11.71
C ARG A 182 3.74 -14.65 13.19
N ASN A 183 5.02 -14.42 13.46
CA ASN A 183 5.60 -14.24 14.79
C ASN A 183 5.60 -12.77 15.24
N HIS A 184 5.22 -11.85 14.36
CA HIS A 184 4.99 -10.46 14.71
C HIS A 184 3.66 -10.31 15.43
N TYR A 185 3.59 -9.26 16.25
CA TYR A 185 2.37 -8.86 16.92
C TYR A 185 1.74 -7.73 16.11
N LEU A 186 0.44 -7.82 15.84
CA LEU A 186 -0.30 -6.79 15.11
C LEU A 186 -1.47 -6.30 15.94
N CYS A 187 -1.64 -4.98 15.96
CA CYS A 187 -2.83 -4.30 16.43
C CYS A 187 -3.33 -3.36 15.34
N LEU A 188 -4.64 -3.32 15.10
CA LEU A 188 -5.32 -2.45 14.15
C LEU A 188 -6.40 -1.63 14.88
N ASN A 189 -6.40 -0.32 14.64
CA ASN A 189 -7.44 0.58 15.13
C ASN A 189 -8.69 0.53 14.21
N ALA A 190 -9.32 -0.63 14.16
CA ALA A 190 -10.50 -0.90 13.34
C ALA A 190 -11.51 -1.76 14.11
N ASP A 191 -12.79 -1.36 14.08
CA ASP A 191 -13.88 -2.13 14.68
C ASP A 191 -14.66 -2.95 13.64
N GLU A 192 -14.38 -2.72 12.36
CA GLU A 192 -15.10 -3.35 11.25
C GLU A 192 -14.14 -3.68 10.09
N TYR A 193 -14.59 -4.56 9.20
CA TYR A 193 -13.88 -4.93 7.98
C TYR A 193 -14.88 -5.15 6.84
N THR A 194 -14.42 -5.09 5.60
CA THR A 194 -15.26 -5.32 4.42
C THR A 194 -15.30 -6.80 4.06
N ILE A 195 -16.49 -7.38 3.94
CA ILE A 195 -16.68 -8.76 3.47
C ILE A 195 -16.40 -8.85 1.98
N GLN A 196 -15.70 -9.91 1.56
CA GLN A 196 -15.35 -10.17 0.18
C GLN A 196 -15.98 -11.45 -0.33
N ASP A 197 -16.20 -11.52 -1.63
CA ASP A 197 -16.57 -12.76 -2.32
C ASP A 197 -15.33 -13.63 -2.61
N ALA A 198 -15.55 -14.78 -3.25
CA ALA A 198 -14.48 -15.71 -3.61
C ALA A 198 -13.46 -15.15 -4.63
N SER A 199 -13.76 -14.03 -5.28
CA SER A 199 -12.86 -13.31 -6.20
C SER A 199 -12.04 -12.22 -5.50
N LEU A 200 -12.18 -12.10 -4.17
CA LEU A 200 -11.59 -11.06 -3.32
C LEU A 200 -12.14 -9.66 -3.62
N LEU A 201 -13.35 -9.58 -4.18
CA LEU A 201 -14.06 -8.32 -4.38
C LEU A 201 -14.96 -8.04 -3.17
N PRO A 202 -14.95 -6.82 -2.60
CA PRO A 202 -15.91 -6.47 -1.56
C PRO A 202 -17.36 -6.61 -2.02
N THR A 203 -18.19 -7.16 -1.15
CA THR A 203 -19.62 -7.38 -1.38
C THR A 203 -20.48 -6.13 -1.12
N GLY A 204 -19.88 -5.11 -0.48
CA GLY A 204 -20.59 -3.96 0.09
C GLY A 204 -20.93 -4.13 1.57
N GLU A 205 -20.92 -5.35 2.11
CA GLU A 205 -21.15 -5.58 3.54
C GLU A 205 -19.92 -5.15 4.36
N ILE A 206 -20.17 -4.33 5.38
CA ILE A 206 -19.24 -3.99 6.46
C ILE A 206 -19.66 -4.77 7.70
N ARG A 207 -18.73 -5.53 8.29
CA ARG A 207 -19.00 -6.40 9.44
C ARG A 207 -18.10 -6.02 10.60
N SER A 208 -18.65 -6.08 11.81
CA SER A 208 -17.87 -5.95 13.04
C SER A 208 -16.79 -7.03 13.12
N VAL A 209 -15.62 -6.67 13.64
CA VAL A 209 -14.54 -7.61 13.95
C VAL A 209 -14.79 -8.41 15.23
N GLU A 210 -15.72 -7.97 16.09
CA GLU A 210 -15.93 -8.52 17.41
C GLU A 210 -16.23 -10.04 17.36
N ASN A 211 -15.59 -10.80 18.26
CA ASN A 211 -15.75 -12.26 18.36
C ASN A 211 -15.43 -13.01 17.04
N SER A 212 -14.40 -12.55 16.31
CA SER A 212 -13.97 -13.15 15.05
C SER A 212 -12.44 -13.14 14.93
N PRO A 213 -11.84 -13.92 14.01
CA PRO A 213 -10.40 -13.86 13.74
C PRO A 213 -9.93 -12.52 13.16
N PHE A 214 -10.86 -11.61 12.84
CA PHE A 214 -10.56 -10.25 12.40
C PHE A 214 -10.39 -9.29 13.58
N ASP A 215 -10.64 -9.73 14.82
CA ASP A 215 -10.45 -8.89 16.01
C ASP A 215 -8.97 -8.70 16.34
N LEU A 216 -8.38 -7.72 15.66
CA LEU A 216 -6.99 -7.28 15.84
C LEU A 216 -6.91 -6.00 16.68
N ARG A 217 -7.94 -5.70 17.50
CA ARG A 217 -8.00 -4.44 18.26
C ARG A 217 -7.00 -4.36 19.41
N GLU A 218 -6.54 -5.52 19.87
CA GLU A 218 -5.48 -5.67 20.86
C GLU A 218 -4.26 -6.34 20.22
N PRO A 219 -3.02 -6.00 20.63
CA PRO A 219 -1.83 -6.63 20.08
C PRO A 219 -1.80 -8.15 20.34
N ASP A 220 -1.83 -8.95 19.26
CA ASP A 220 -1.69 -10.40 19.33
C ASP A 220 -0.78 -10.92 18.20
N LEU A 221 -0.24 -12.12 18.41
CA LEU A 221 0.54 -12.84 17.41
C LEU A 221 -0.30 -13.12 16.17
N LEU A 222 0.20 -12.72 15.00
CA LEU A 222 -0.47 -12.96 13.72
C LEU A 222 -0.80 -14.44 13.49
N ARG A 223 0.06 -15.37 13.93
CA ARG A 223 -0.18 -16.82 13.81
C ARG A 223 -1.48 -17.28 14.47
N ASN A 224 -1.90 -16.66 15.58
CA ASN A 224 -3.10 -17.07 16.31
C ASN A 224 -4.33 -16.79 15.45
N GLN A 225 -4.44 -15.54 14.99
CA GLN A 225 -5.54 -15.07 14.15
C GLN A 225 -5.57 -15.76 12.78
N ILE A 226 -4.41 -16.00 12.16
CA ILE A 226 -4.33 -16.77 10.92
C ILE A 226 -4.77 -18.23 11.12
N SER A 227 -4.43 -18.86 12.25
CA SER A 227 -4.87 -20.22 12.56
C SER A 227 -6.38 -20.29 12.75
N GLU A 228 -6.97 -19.32 13.44
CA GLU A 228 -8.43 -19.24 13.60
C GLU A 228 -9.14 -18.95 12.29
N LEU A 229 -8.59 -18.05 11.46
CA LEU A 229 -9.09 -17.77 10.12
C LEU A 229 -9.05 -19.03 9.24
N LYS A 230 -7.99 -19.84 9.35
CA LYS A 230 -7.86 -21.12 8.64
C LYS A 230 -8.94 -22.11 9.06
N THR A 231 -9.21 -22.23 10.36
CA THR A 231 -10.25 -23.12 10.88
C THR A 231 -11.66 -22.65 10.50
N SER A 232 -11.95 -21.36 10.59
CA SER A 232 -13.29 -20.79 10.38
C SER A 232 -13.67 -20.62 8.90
N SER A 233 -12.70 -20.32 8.02
CA SER A 233 -12.96 -19.96 6.62
C SER A 233 -12.14 -20.74 5.59
N GLY A 234 -11.12 -21.49 6.04
CA GLY A 234 -10.17 -22.14 5.14
C GLY A 234 -9.08 -21.22 4.58
N SER A 235 -9.10 -19.91 4.86
CA SER A 235 -8.08 -18.97 4.39
C SER A 235 -6.73 -19.20 5.07
N SER A 236 -5.62 -19.11 4.32
CA SER A 236 -4.25 -19.24 4.84
C SER A 236 -3.65 -17.92 5.35
N GLY A 237 -4.40 -16.82 5.28
CA GLY A 237 -3.95 -15.51 5.72
C GLY A 237 -5.00 -14.42 5.46
N PHE A 238 -4.65 -13.19 5.81
CA PHE A 238 -5.48 -12.03 5.51
C PHE A 238 -5.14 -11.48 4.12
N ASP A 239 -6.18 -11.06 3.40
CA ASP A 239 -6.12 -10.11 2.29
C ASP A 239 -7.39 -9.25 2.40
N HIS A 240 -7.49 -8.44 3.47
CA HIS A 240 -8.73 -7.77 3.84
C HIS A 240 -8.54 -6.29 4.13
N ASN A 241 -9.54 -5.49 3.74
CA ASN A 241 -9.65 -4.09 4.11
C ASN A 241 -10.35 -3.95 5.47
N PHE A 242 -9.66 -3.33 6.40
CA PHE A 242 -10.16 -2.94 7.71
C PHE A 242 -10.63 -1.47 7.68
N VAL A 243 -11.76 -1.21 8.33
CA VAL A 243 -12.38 0.12 8.45
C VAL A 243 -11.76 0.83 9.64
N LEU A 244 -10.92 1.85 9.38
CA LEU A 244 -10.19 2.54 10.44
C LEU A 244 -11.11 3.47 11.23
N ARG A 245 -11.06 3.35 12.57
CA ARG A 245 -11.80 4.18 13.53
C ARG A 245 -11.64 5.68 13.25
N ASN A 246 -12.65 6.48 13.58
CA ASN A 246 -12.58 7.95 13.56
C ASN A 246 -12.13 8.54 12.20
N GLY A 247 -12.75 8.06 11.11
CA GLY A 247 -12.49 8.56 9.76
C GLY A 247 -12.50 10.09 9.70
N SER A 248 -11.36 10.68 9.33
CA SER A 248 -11.21 12.13 9.17
C SER A 248 -10.04 12.46 8.22
N ASP A 249 -9.95 13.71 7.79
CA ASP A 249 -8.81 14.21 7.00
C ASP A 249 -7.53 14.42 7.82
N ASN A 250 -7.61 14.29 9.15
CA ASN A 250 -6.48 14.37 10.06
C ASN A 250 -5.74 13.02 10.14
N LEU A 251 -4.45 13.08 10.45
CA LEU A 251 -3.67 11.88 10.76
C LEU A 251 -4.17 11.27 12.07
N ARG A 252 -4.35 9.95 12.05
CA ARG A 252 -4.65 9.13 13.23
C ARG A 252 -3.91 7.81 13.13
N GLU A 253 -3.68 7.18 14.27
CA GLU A 253 -3.03 5.88 14.34
C GLU A 253 -3.95 4.81 13.75
N ALA A 254 -3.45 4.05 12.79
CA ALA A 254 -4.16 3.01 12.07
C ALA A 254 -3.77 1.61 12.53
N ALA A 255 -2.48 1.41 12.84
CA ALA A 255 -1.94 0.10 13.18
C ALA A 255 -0.64 0.23 13.99
N GLU A 256 -0.35 -0.81 14.77
CA GLU A 256 0.93 -1.07 15.41
C GLU A 256 1.40 -2.47 14.99
N LEU A 257 2.60 -2.58 14.45
CA LEU A 257 3.27 -3.84 14.15
C LEU A 257 4.53 -3.95 15.00
N THR A 258 4.68 -5.03 15.75
CA THR A 258 5.83 -5.25 16.64
C THR A 258 6.60 -6.50 16.22
N SER A 259 7.93 -6.41 16.24
CA SER A 259 8.86 -7.49 15.86
C SER A 259 8.66 -8.73 16.74
N SER A 260 9.08 -9.90 16.27
CA SER A 260 8.92 -11.14 17.06
C SER A 260 9.75 -11.11 18.34
N LYS A 261 10.86 -10.36 18.33
CA LYS A 261 11.76 -10.13 19.46
C LYS A 261 11.31 -8.97 20.35
N LYS A 262 10.25 -8.24 19.97
CA LYS A 262 9.75 -7.03 20.65
C LYS A 262 10.83 -5.96 20.86
N ASP A 263 11.79 -5.91 19.96
CA ASP A 263 12.92 -4.96 19.96
C ASP A 263 12.72 -3.81 18.96
N LEU A 264 11.59 -3.82 18.25
CA LEU A 264 11.22 -2.82 17.28
C LEU A 264 9.70 -2.83 17.10
N THR A 265 9.11 -1.65 17.18
CA THR A 265 7.69 -1.40 16.93
C THR A 265 7.55 -0.37 15.81
N MET A 266 6.66 -0.63 14.85
CA MET A 266 6.27 0.30 13.80
C MET A 266 4.82 0.72 14.00
N ARG A 267 4.59 2.01 14.23
CA ARG A 267 3.26 2.62 14.25
C ARG A 267 2.94 3.28 12.93
N ILE A 268 1.72 3.10 12.44
CA ILE A 268 1.23 3.67 11.19
C ILE A 268 0.21 4.76 11.49
N PHE A 269 0.41 5.96 10.95
CA PHE A 269 -0.58 7.03 11.01
C PHE A 269 -1.06 7.41 9.61
N THR A 270 -2.35 7.63 9.42
CA THR A 270 -2.90 8.00 8.10
C THR A 270 -4.17 8.86 8.20
N ASN A 271 -4.50 9.52 7.10
CA ASN A 271 -5.79 10.16 6.86
C ASN A 271 -6.64 9.42 5.79
N GLN A 272 -6.27 8.17 5.49
CA GLN A 272 -7.08 7.26 4.70
C GLN A 272 -8.20 6.63 5.56
N PRO A 273 -9.33 6.23 4.96
CA PRO A 273 -10.42 5.62 5.71
C PRO A 273 -10.17 4.14 6.03
N GLY A 274 -9.34 3.44 5.24
CA GLY A 274 -9.11 2.00 5.38
C GLY A 274 -7.65 1.60 5.39
N LEU A 275 -7.41 0.35 5.77
CA LEU A 275 -6.12 -0.32 5.74
C LEU A 275 -6.28 -1.74 5.20
N GLN A 276 -5.61 -2.05 4.08
CA GLN A 276 -5.51 -3.42 3.57
C GLN A 276 -4.42 -4.16 4.35
N LEU A 277 -4.80 -5.22 5.05
CA LEU A 277 -3.86 -6.19 5.60
C LEU A 277 -3.74 -7.37 4.61
N TYR A 278 -2.54 -7.53 4.05
CA TYR A 278 -2.18 -8.71 3.26
C TYR A 278 -1.00 -9.42 3.92
N THR A 279 -1.17 -10.67 4.36
CA THR A 279 -0.14 -11.40 5.12
C THR A 279 0.89 -12.14 4.26
N GLY A 280 0.94 -11.89 2.96
CA GLY A 280 1.98 -12.47 2.09
C GLY A 280 1.87 -13.98 1.91
N GLN A 281 0.69 -14.58 2.15
CA GLN A 281 0.47 -16.02 2.07
C GLN A 281 0.59 -16.60 0.66
N TYR A 282 0.66 -15.76 -0.39
CA TYR A 282 0.85 -16.19 -1.78
C TYR A 282 2.20 -15.77 -2.36
N LEU A 283 3.10 -15.25 -1.52
CA LEU A 283 4.48 -14.99 -1.93
C LEU A 283 5.17 -16.31 -2.30
N LYS A 284 5.94 -16.28 -3.39
CA LYS A 284 6.78 -17.39 -3.86
C LYS A 284 8.19 -16.86 -4.14
N GLU A 285 9.07 -17.74 -4.58
CA GLU A 285 10.45 -17.44 -4.93
C GLU A 285 10.58 -16.12 -5.73
N PRO A 286 11.56 -15.25 -5.41
CA PRO A 286 12.66 -15.46 -4.45
C PRO A 286 12.27 -15.24 -2.97
N PHE A 287 10.99 -15.00 -2.69
CA PHE A 287 10.46 -14.85 -1.34
C PHE A 287 9.78 -16.16 -0.88
N GLY A 288 9.36 -16.20 0.38
CA GLY A 288 8.56 -17.31 0.92
C GLY A 288 7.16 -16.84 1.33
N GLU A 289 6.22 -17.78 1.41
CA GLU A 289 4.92 -17.53 2.05
C GLU A 289 5.15 -16.94 3.45
N TRP A 290 4.41 -15.87 3.77
CA TRP A 290 4.55 -15.15 5.03
C TRP A 290 5.96 -14.59 5.31
N SER A 291 6.80 -14.35 4.29
CA SER A 291 8.10 -13.67 4.50
C SER A 291 7.96 -12.16 4.76
N GLY A 292 6.79 -11.57 4.43
CA GLY A 292 6.48 -10.17 4.64
C GLY A 292 4.97 -9.93 4.60
N LEU A 293 4.49 -8.84 5.20
CA LEU A 293 3.08 -8.42 5.15
C LEU A 293 2.93 -6.98 4.66
N CYS A 294 1.80 -6.65 4.04
CA CYS A 294 1.46 -5.29 3.63
C CYS A 294 0.40 -4.69 4.57
N LEU A 295 0.54 -3.39 4.84
CA LEU A 295 -0.40 -2.56 5.59
C LEU A 295 -0.72 -1.33 4.74
N GLU A 296 -1.50 -1.52 3.68
CA GLU A 296 -1.77 -0.48 2.68
C GLU A 296 -2.87 0.46 3.18
N THR A 297 -2.52 1.68 3.56
CA THR A 297 -3.51 2.69 3.93
C THR A 297 -4.16 3.27 2.67
N GLN A 298 -5.46 3.08 2.49
CA GLN A 298 -6.17 3.39 1.24
C GLN A 298 -7.68 3.64 1.43
N ALA A 299 -8.36 4.07 0.37
CA ALA A 299 -9.81 3.95 0.29
C ALA A 299 -10.20 2.47 0.14
N PHE A 300 -11.43 2.10 0.50
CA PHE A 300 -11.85 0.70 0.44
C PHE A 300 -11.80 0.21 -1.02
N PRO A 301 -11.38 -1.05 -1.27
CA PRO A 301 -11.45 -1.60 -2.61
C PRO A 301 -12.88 -1.52 -3.15
N ASP A 302 -13.00 -1.32 -4.46
CA ASP A 302 -14.28 -1.22 -5.18
C ASP A 302 -15.24 -0.09 -4.76
N SER A 303 -14.83 0.87 -3.91
CA SER A 303 -15.71 1.95 -3.46
C SER A 303 -16.51 2.70 -4.56
N PRO A 304 -16.00 2.93 -5.79
CA PRO A 304 -16.81 3.51 -6.88
C PRO A 304 -18.08 2.73 -7.25
N ASN A 305 -18.16 1.45 -6.87
CA ASN A 305 -19.29 0.56 -7.14
C ASN A 305 -20.06 0.17 -5.86
N GLN A 306 -19.63 0.64 -4.69
CA GLN A 306 -20.20 0.30 -3.38
C GLN A 306 -20.77 1.56 -2.74
N PRO A 307 -22.09 1.83 -2.84
CA PRO A 307 -22.70 3.09 -2.41
C PRO A 307 -22.45 3.47 -0.95
N ASP A 308 -22.30 2.49 -0.08
CA ASP A 308 -22.10 2.69 1.36
C ASP A 308 -20.61 2.86 1.73
N PHE A 309 -19.68 2.70 0.79
CA PHE A 309 -18.26 2.88 1.05
C PHE A 309 -17.85 4.35 0.92
N PRO A 310 -16.97 4.85 1.81
CA PRO A 310 -16.50 6.22 1.76
C PRO A 310 -15.63 6.44 0.51
N PHE A 311 -16.15 7.23 -0.43
CA PHE A 311 -15.44 7.55 -1.66
C PHE A 311 -15.86 8.89 -2.24
N SER A 312 -14.94 9.50 -3.00
CA SER A 312 -15.15 10.77 -3.68
C SER A 312 -14.51 10.74 -5.07
N ILE A 313 -15.25 11.20 -6.07
CA ILE A 313 -14.69 11.57 -7.37
C ILE A 313 -13.75 12.77 -7.17
N LEU A 314 -12.56 12.70 -7.77
CA LEU A 314 -11.68 13.86 -7.86
C LEU A 314 -12.15 14.74 -9.01
N GLU A 315 -12.58 15.96 -8.69
CA GLU A 315 -13.06 16.94 -9.65
C GLU A 315 -11.95 17.91 -10.11
N PRO A 316 -12.06 18.53 -11.29
CA PRO A 316 -11.19 19.64 -11.69
C PRO A 316 -11.20 20.76 -10.63
N GLY A 317 -10.01 21.27 -10.30
CA GLY A 317 -9.83 22.28 -9.26
C GLY A 317 -9.62 21.72 -7.85
N GLN A 318 -10.00 20.46 -7.59
CA GLN A 318 -9.70 19.79 -6.32
C GLN A 318 -8.27 19.24 -6.27
N ILE A 319 -7.82 18.94 -5.06
CA ILE A 319 -6.52 18.31 -4.80
C ILE A 319 -6.77 17.02 -4.02
N TYR A 320 -6.45 15.89 -4.62
CA TYR A 320 -6.29 14.66 -3.85
C TYR A 320 -5.04 14.81 -2.99
N ARG A 321 -5.14 14.61 -1.68
CA ARG A 321 -3.99 14.52 -0.78
C ARG A 321 -4.23 13.45 0.27
N LYS A 322 -3.36 12.43 0.29
CA LYS A 322 -3.38 11.39 1.31
C LYS A 322 -1.99 11.16 1.86
N LYS A 323 -1.90 10.97 3.17
CA LYS A 323 -0.64 10.91 3.91
C LYS A 323 -0.59 9.64 4.74
N THR A 324 0.58 9.02 4.77
CA THR A 324 0.91 7.88 5.62
C THR A 324 2.23 8.16 6.31
N VAL A 325 2.32 7.82 7.60
CA VAL A 325 3.53 7.96 8.41
C VAL A 325 3.84 6.61 9.03
N PHE A 326 5.05 6.12 8.79
CA PHE A 326 5.63 5.00 9.52
C PHE A 326 6.56 5.57 10.60
N SER A 327 6.25 5.33 11.87
CA SER A 327 7.06 5.75 13.03
C SER A 327 7.68 4.51 13.66
N PHE A 328 9.01 4.48 13.78
CA PHE A 328 9.74 3.34 14.32
C PHE A 328 10.24 3.63 15.74
N GLU A 329 10.02 2.69 16.66
CA GLU A 329 10.28 2.81 18.10
C GLU A 329 11.07 1.57 18.58
N PHE A 330 12.14 1.79 19.36
CA PHE A 330 13.09 0.76 19.80
C PHE A 330 13.00 0.45 21.30
#